data_AF-A0AAD6H6V1-F1
#
_entry.id   AF-A0AAD6H6V1-F1
#
_cell.length_a   1.000
_cell.length_b   1.000
_cell.length_c   1.000
_cell.angle_alpha   90.00
_cell.angle_beta   90.00
_cell.angle_gamma   90.00
#
_symmetry.space_group_name_H-M   'P 1'
#
loop_
_entity.id
_entity.type
_entity.pdbx_description
1 polymer ?
#
loop_
_entity_poly.entity_id
_entity_poly.type
_entity_poly.pdbx_seq_one_letter_code
_entity_poly.pdbx_strand_id
1 'polypeptide(L)'
;MRGVQIFSGNSHPGLADTICERLGTVPAKANLGKFANGETSVNIGTSVRNQDVYIIQSGSEKINDSVMELLIMISACKGGSAKSITAVMPYAARPV
;
A
#
# COMPACT_ATOMS: atom_id res chain seq x y z
N MET A 1 7.77 -10.59 14.24
CA MET A 1 7.47 -11.04 12.85
C MET A 1 8.73 -10.85 12.01
N ARG A 2 9.53 -11.88 11.75
CA ARG A 2 10.62 -11.78 10.76
C ARG A 2 9.99 -12.10 9.41
N GLY A 3 9.97 -11.13 8.48
CA GLY A 3 9.45 -11.37 7.13
C GLY A 3 8.22 -10.56 6.72
N VAL A 4 7.77 -9.55 7.48
CA VAL A 4 6.55 -8.79 7.16
C VAL A 4 6.87 -7.34 6.83
N GLN A 5 6.26 -6.82 5.76
CA GLN A 5 6.31 -5.39 5.40
C GLN A 5 4.88 -4.86 5.25
N ILE A 6 4.56 -3.77 5.94
CA ILE A 6 3.24 -3.13 5.89
C ILE A 6 3.39 -1.77 5.22
N PHE A 7 2.71 -1.55 4.10
CA PHE A 7 2.68 -0.26 3.42
C PHE A 7 1.31 0.38 3.57
N SER A 8 1.28 1.71 3.58
CA SER A 8 0.05 2.50 3.48
C SER A 8 -0.03 3.15 2.11
N GLY A 9 -1.21 3.11 1.49
CA GLY A 9 -1.58 4.03 0.43
C GLY A 9 -1.94 5.43 0.95
N ASN A 10 -2.32 6.32 0.05
CA ASN A 10 -2.73 7.70 0.36
C ASN A 10 -4.18 7.83 0.84
N SER A 11 -5.01 6.78 0.77
CA SER A 11 -6.43 6.91 1.12
C SER A 11 -6.65 7.22 2.61
N HIS A 12 -5.88 6.57 3.48
CA HIS A 12 -6.12 6.64 4.93
C HIS A 12 -4.88 6.24 5.77
N PRO A 13 -3.82 7.08 5.79
CA PRO A 13 -2.57 6.76 6.48
C PRO A 13 -2.71 6.55 7.99
N GLY A 14 -3.58 7.32 8.67
CA GLY A 14 -3.77 7.17 10.12
C GLY A 14 -4.32 5.80 10.55
N LEU A 15 -5.05 5.11 9.68
CA LEU A 15 -5.46 3.73 9.94
C LEU A 15 -4.29 2.76 9.85
N ALA A 16 -3.40 2.95 8.87
CA ALA A 16 -2.19 2.13 8.76
C ALA A 16 -1.28 2.32 9.99
N ASP A 17 -1.14 3.57 10.47
CA ASP A 17 -0.40 3.88 11.70
C ASP A 17 -1.01 3.16 12.91
N THR A 18 -2.33 3.25 13.09
CA THR A 18 -3.05 2.58 14.19
C THR A 18 -2.88 1.06 14.14
N ILE A 19 -2.91 0.46 12.94
CA ILE A 19 -2.68 -0.98 12.75
C ILE A 19 -1.24 -1.34 13.12
N CYS A 20 -0.26 -0.56 12.66
CA CYS A 20 1.15 -0.80 12.93
C CYS A 20 1.47 -0.66 14.43
N GLU A 21 0.90 0.34 15.10
CA GLU A 21 1.03 0.55 16.55
C GLU A 21 0.55 -0.69 17.33
N ARG A 22 -0.64 -1.21 17.00
CA ARG A 22 -1.19 -2.43 17.63
C ARG A 22 -0.36 -3.68 17.37
N LEU A 23 0.36 -3.73 16.25
CA LEU A 23 1.25 -4.83 15.88
C LEU A 23 2.69 -4.64 16.42
N GLY A 24 2.98 -3.51 17.08
CA GLY A 24 4.33 -3.18 17.56
C GLY A 24 5.35 -3.00 16.43
N THR A 25 4.93 -2.47 15.29
CA THR A 25 5.76 -2.21 14.11
C THR A 25 5.54 -0.78 13.60
N VAL A 26 6.30 -0.40 12.57
CA VAL A 26 6.11 0.85 11.82
C VAL A 26 5.76 0.54 10.36
N PRO A 27 5.02 1.43 9.66
CA PRO A 27 4.84 1.32 8.22
C PRO A 27 6.18 1.35 7.49
N ALA A 28 6.31 0.49 6.49
CA ALA A 28 7.43 0.45 5.56
C ALA A 28 7.42 1.69 4.65
N LYS A 29 8.61 2.19 4.32
CA LYS A 29 8.75 3.41 3.54
C LYS A 29 8.33 3.20 2.08
N ALA A 30 7.33 3.95 1.63
CA ALA A 30 6.97 4.11 0.22
C ALA A 30 6.75 5.60 -0.07
N ASN A 31 7.24 6.06 -1.21
CA ASN A 31 6.94 7.41 -1.71
C ASN A 31 5.82 7.27 -2.75
N LEU A 32 4.70 7.94 -2.49
CA LEU A 32 3.52 7.95 -3.33
C LEU A 32 3.27 9.38 -3.81
N GLY A 33 2.91 9.54 -5.07
CA GLY A 33 2.65 10.87 -5.63
C GLY A 33 2.04 10.81 -7.01
N LYS A 34 2.07 11.94 -7.70
CA LYS A 34 1.66 12.06 -9.10
C LYS A 34 2.76 12.77 -9.90
N PHE A 35 2.96 12.31 -11.14
CA PHE A 35 3.78 13.02 -12.12
C PHE A 35 3.04 14.29 -12.60
N ALA A 36 3.76 15.19 -13.30
CA ALA A 36 3.20 16.46 -13.77
C ALA A 36 1.98 16.30 -14.70
N ASN A 37 1.87 15.17 -15.39
CA ASN A 37 0.75 14.80 -16.25
C ASN A 37 -0.43 14.16 -15.48
N GLY A 38 -0.33 14.01 -14.15
CA GLY A 38 -1.36 13.42 -13.30
C GLY A 38 -1.29 11.90 -13.11
N GLU A 39 -0.35 11.22 -13.78
CA GLU A 39 -0.13 9.78 -13.63
C GLU A 39 0.38 9.45 -12.21
N THR A 40 -0.12 8.37 -11.63
CA THR A 40 0.28 7.93 -10.29
C THR A 40 1.71 7.41 -10.30
N SER A 41 2.52 7.88 -9.35
CA SER A 41 3.92 7.50 -9.15
C SER A 41 4.09 6.79 -7.81
N VAL A 42 4.77 5.64 -7.84
CA VAL A 42 5.01 4.80 -6.65
C VAL A 42 6.48 4.40 -6.63
N ASN A 43 7.13 4.59 -5.49
CA ASN A 43 8.49 4.12 -5.23
C ASN A 43 8.57 3.39 -3.89
N ILE A 44 8.88 2.10 -3.92
CA ILE A 44 9.04 1.27 -2.72
C ILE A 44 10.47 1.47 -2.17
N GLY A 45 10.60 2.16 -1.04
CA GLY A 45 11.88 2.57 -0.47
C GLY A 45 12.51 1.54 0.47
N THR A 46 12.07 0.30 0.44
CA THR A 46 12.54 -0.80 1.30
C THR A 46 12.53 -2.11 0.53
N SER A 47 13.50 -2.99 0.78
CA SER A 47 13.53 -4.30 0.13
C SER A 47 12.34 -5.15 0.57
N VAL A 48 11.58 -5.65 -0.41
CA VAL A 48 10.43 -6.54 -0.20
C VAL A 48 10.74 -8.00 -0.56
N ARG A 49 11.98 -8.30 -0.96
CA ARG A 49 12.36 -9.64 -1.44
C ARG A 49 12.11 -10.70 -0.37
N ASN A 50 11.38 -11.75 -0.73
CA ASN A 50 10.96 -12.85 0.15
C ASN A 50 10.15 -12.40 1.39
N GLN A 51 9.61 -11.18 1.39
CA GLN A 51 8.75 -10.68 2.48
C GLN A 51 7.27 -10.94 2.17
N ASP A 52 6.49 -11.17 3.21
CA ASP A 52 5.03 -11.13 3.19
C ASP A 52 4.60 -9.65 3.30
N VAL A 53 4.01 -9.14 2.22
CA VAL A 53 3.68 -7.71 2.07
C VAL A 53 2.19 -7.48 2.28
N TYR A 54 1.85 -6.51 3.12
CA TYR A 54 0.49 -6.04 3.33
C TYR A 54 0.39 -4.59 2.86
N ILE A 55 -0.54 -4.29 1.95
CA ILE A 55 -0.79 -2.93 1.47
C ILE A 55 -2.16 -2.51 1.96
N ILE A 56 -2.19 -1.50 2.82
CA ILE A 56 -3.42 -0.94 3.38
C ILE A 56 -3.89 0.18 2.47
N GLN A 57 -5.03 -0.02 1.81
CA GLN A 57 -5.68 0.99 0.99
C GLN A 57 -7.18 0.87 1.16
N SER A 58 -7.87 1.99 1.36
CA SER A 58 -9.31 2.08 1.53
C SER A 58 -9.95 2.81 0.36
N GLY A 59 -11.25 2.58 0.16
CA GLY A 59 -12.05 3.41 -0.71
C GLY A 59 -12.13 4.84 -0.16
N SER A 60 -11.91 5.81 -1.04
CA SER A 60 -11.94 7.24 -0.76
C SER A 60 -12.88 7.95 -1.75
N GLU A 61 -13.09 9.26 -1.59
CA GLU A 61 -13.79 10.10 -2.58
C GLU A 61 -13.18 9.99 -3.99
N LYS A 62 -11.89 9.62 -4.08
CA LYS A 62 -11.16 9.37 -5.32
C LYS A 62 -10.83 7.89 -5.47
N ILE A 63 -11.85 7.04 -5.38
CA ILE A 63 -11.72 5.57 -5.43
C ILE A 63 -10.83 5.08 -6.56
N ASN A 64 -10.96 5.64 -7.77
CA ASN A 64 -10.19 5.22 -8.94
C ASN A 64 -8.69 5.51 -8.77
N ASP A 65 -8.33 6.68 -8.23
CA ASP A 65 -6.93 7.01 -7.92
C ASP A 65 -6.36 6.06 -6.87
N SER A 66 -7.12 5.77 -5.81
CA SER A 66 -6.70 4.87 -4.73
C SER A 66 -6.52 3.42 -5.22
N VAL A 67 -7.40 2.95 -6.12
CA VAL A 67 -7.29 1.62 -6.74
C VAL A 67 -6.07 1.57 -7.67
N MET A 68 -5.87 2.58 -8.52
CA MET A 68 -4.70 2.63 -9.40
C MET A 68 -3.40 2.67 -8.61
N GLU A 69 -3.33 3.46 -7.54
CA GLU A 69 -2.18 3.49 -6.63
C GLU A 69 -1.90 2.11 -6.02
N LEU A 70 -2.94 1.43 -5.52
CA LEU A 70 -2.82 0.06 -4.98
C LEU A 70 -2.27 -0.91 -6.02
N LEU A 71 -2.80 -0.90 -7.25
CA LEU A 71 -2.36 -1.79 -8.32
C LEU A 71 -0.89 -1.54 -8.70
N ILE A 72 -0.45 -0.28 -8.74
CA ILE A 72 0.93 0.08 -9.03
C ILE A 72 1.85 -0.35 -7.87
N MET A 73 1.43 -0.18 -6.61
CA MET A 73 2.17 -0.70 -5.45
C MET A 73 2.33 -2.21 -5.51
N ILE A 74 1.25 -2.96 -5.82
CA ILE A 74 1.30 -4.42 -6.01
C ILE A 74 2.29 -4.79 -7.12
N SER A 75 2.23 -4.08 -8.25
CA SER A 75 3.16 -4.29 -9.38
C SER A 75 4.62 -4.08 -8.97
N ALA A 76 4.91 -3.00 -8.25
CA ALA A 76 6.25 -2.70 -7.74
C ALA A 76 6.74 -3.77 -6.76
N CYS A 77 5.88 -4.22 -5.83
CA CYS A 77 6.22 -5.28 -4.88
C CYS A 77 6.45 -6.64 -5.58
N LYS A 78 5.66 -6.95 -6.61
CA LYS A 78 5.83 -8.15 -7.44
C LYS A 78 7.16 -8.11 -8.19
N GLY A 79 7.52 -6.97 -8.79
CA GLY A 79 8.83 -6.76 -9.41
C GLY A 79 9.99 -6.90 -8.41
N GLY A 80 9.78 -6.50 -7.16
CA GLY A 80 10.71 -6.67 -6.04
C GLY A 80 10.81 -8.11 -5.48
N SER A 81 10.11 -9.08 -6.08
CA SER A 81 10.10 -10.49 -5.64
C SER A 81 9.60 -10.68 -4.20
N ALA A 82 8.52 -9.97 -3.84
CA ALA A 82 7.77 -10.26 -2.61
C ALA A 82 7.28 -11.71 -2.60
N LYS A 83 7.27 -12.34 -1.42
CA LYS A 83 6.81 -13.73 -1.24
C LYS A 83 5.30 -13.83 -1.37
N SER A 84 4.60 -12.90 -0.73
CA SER A 84 3.15 -12.76 -0.83
C SER A 84 2.78 -11.28 -0.80
N ILE A 85 1.66 -10.93 -1.41
CA ILE A 85 1.13 -9.57 -1.43
C ILE A 85 -0.35 -9.66 -1.08
N THR A 86 -0.74 -9.04 0.03
CA THR A 86 -2.10 -9.00 0.54
C THR A 86 -2.60 -7.55 0.52
N ALA A 87 -3.65 -7.29 -0.25
CA ALA A 87 -4.35 -6.01 -0.21
C ALA A 87 -5.35 -6.02 0.95
N VAL A 88 -5.22 -5.06 1.87
CA VAL A 88 -6.15 -4.87 2.98
C VAL A 88 -7.05 -3.69 2.60
N MET A 89 -8.32 -3.99 2.30
CA MET A 89 -9.33 -3.01 1.85
C MET A 89 -10.50 -2.90 2.84
N PRO A 90 -10.39 -2.05 3.88
CA PRO A 90 -11.42 -1.91 4.92
C PRO A 90 -12.76 -1.42 4.40
N TYR A 91 -12.75 -0.59 3.36
CA TYR A 91 -13.94 -0.12 2.66
C TYR A 91 -13.71 -0.28 1.16
N ALA A 92 -14.26 -1.34 0.56
CA ALA A 92 -14.34 -1.47 -0.88
C ALA A 92 -15.64 -0.79 -1.35
N ALA A 93 -15.57 -0.02 -2.43
CA ALA A 93 -16.66 0.82 -2.93
C ALA A 93 -18.05 0.16 -2.83
N ARG A 94 -19.04 0.94 -2.38
CA ARG A 94 -20.43 0.50 -2.39
C ARG A 94 -20.83 0.19 -3.85
N PRO A 95 -21.33 -1.01 -4.16
CA PRO A 95 -21.86 -1.29 -5.49
C PRO A 95 -23.02 -0.34 -5.75
N VAL A 96 -22.90 0.47 -6.81
CA VAL A 96 -24.00 1.24 -7.40
C VAL A 96 -24.67 0.42 -8.48
#